data_AF-A0A0S7WI29-F1
#
_entry.id   AF-A0A0S7WI29-F1
#
_cell.length_a   1.000
_cell.length_b   1.000
_cell.length_c   1.000
_cell.angle_alpha   90.00
_cell.angle_beta   90.00
_cell.angle_gamma   90.00
#
_symmetry.space_group_name_H-M   'P 1'
#
loop_
_entity.id
_entity.type
_entity.pdbx_description
1 polymer ?
#
loop_
_entity_poly.entity_id
_entity_poly.type
_entity_poly.pdbx_seq_one_letter_code
_entity_poly.pdbx_strand_id
1 'polypeptide(L)'
;MYRNGNFAAVDVGSTKVCTLVGELAPEGDMRIVGVGISPTAGINRGMVDNIQQATESILNSVEKAERSSGTRIVSAQVSISGSHINCMTNRAVVAIPGRNRPIGPEDVARVLEAAEAVSIPSDRQVLHVIPRCFLVDGQERVSDPVGMHGQRL
;
A
#
# COMPACT_ATOMS: atom_id res chain seq x y z
N MET A 1 9.76 12.60 3.70
CA MET A 1 11.21 12.36 3.82
C MET A 1 11.49 11.86 5.23
N TYR A 2 11.82 10.57 5.41
CA TYR A 2 12.06 9.97 6.73
C TYR A 2 13.38 10.48 7.29
N ARG A 3 13.35 11.10 8.47
CA ARG A 3 14.46 11.91 8.99
C ARG A 3 15.52 11.10 9.75
N ASN A 4 15.30 9.79 9.89
CA ASN A 4 16.19 8.72 10.36
C ASN A 4 15.56 7.41 9.82
N GLY A 5 16.31 6.33 9.61
CA GLY A 5 15.83 5.06 9.01
C GLY A 5 14.78 4.27 9.82
N ASN A 6 13.97 4.96 10.63
CA ASN A 6 12.99 4.40 11.53
C ASN A 6 11.60 4.45 10.89
N PHE A 7 10.93 3.30 10.89
CA PHE A 7 9.59 3.09 10.36
C PHE A 7 8.67 2.73 11.52
N ALA A 8 7.48 3.34 11.56
CA ALA A 8 6.43 2.92 12.47
C ALA A 8 5.29 2.28 11.69
N ALA A 9 4.77 1.17 12.21
CA ALA A 9 3.58 0.52 11.69
C ALA A 9 2.55 0.40 12.83
N VAL A 10 1.30 0.76 12.56
CA VAL A 10 0.19 0.67 13.51
C VAL A 10 -0.86 -0.26 12.92
N ASP A 11 -1.09 -1.39 13.57
CA ASP A 11 -2.18 -2.29 13.26
C ASP A 11 -3.36 -2.06 14.21
N VAL A 12 -4.49 -1.65 13.65
CA VAL A 12 -5.68 -1.23 14.40
C VAL A 12 -6.75 -2.32 14.33
N GLY A 13 -6.64 -3.30 15.22
CA GLY A 13 -7.60 -4.39 15.33
C GLY A 13 -8.73 -4.10 16.33
N SER A 14 -9.88 -4.77 16.14
CA SER A 14 -11.01 -4.67 17.07
C SER A 14 -10.72 -5.24 18.46
N THR A 15 -9.70 -6.10 18.61
CA THR A 15 -9.30 -6.65 19.91
C THR A 15 -8.14 -5.89 20.54
N LYS A 16 -7.20 -5.42 19.71
CA LYS A 16 -5.97 -4.75 20.16
C LYS A 16 -5.42 -3.81 19.09
N VAL A 17 -4.72 -2.78 19.53
CA VAL A 17 -3.85 -1.96 18.68
C VAL A 17 -2.40 -2.37 18.91
N CYS A 18 -1.69 -2.68 17.84
CA CYS A 18 -0.28 -3.05 17.86
C CYS A 18 0.55 -2.02 17.09
N THR A 19 1.48 -1.35 17.76
CA THR A 19 2.43 -0.43 17.15
C THR A 19 3.83 -1.03 17.17
N LEU A 20 4.51 -1.05 16.03
CA LEU A 20 5.89 -1.50 15.89
C LEU A 20 6.76 -0.35 15.42
N VAL A 21 7.97 -0.25 15.96
CA VAL A 21 9.03 0.62 15.45
C VAL A 21 10.15 -0.26 14.92
N GLY A 22 10.39 -0.16 13.62
CA GLY A 22 11.50 -0.81 12.93
C GLY A 22 12.61 0.19 12.60
N GLU A 23 13.85 -0.23 12.68
CA GLU A 23 15.03 0.50 12.22
C GLU A 23 15.66 -0.28 11.06
N LEU A 24 15.87 0.39 9.93
CA LEU A 24 16.54 -0.19 8.77
C LEU A 24 18.06 0.02 8.91
N ALA A 25 18.77 -1.08 9.10
CA ALA A 25 20.22 -1.09 9.16
C ALA A 25 20.84 -0.70 7.79
N PRO A 26 22.07 -0.17 7.77
CA PRO A 26 22.78 0.15 6.53
C PRO A 26 22.93 -1.05 5.58
N GLU A 27 22.99 -2.25 6.12
CA GLU A 27 23.09 -3.51 5.35
C GLU A 27 21.76 -3.93 4.68
N GLY A 28 20.65 -3.22 4.96
CA GLY A 28 19.31 -3.51 4.41
C GLY A 28 18.43 -4.36 5.33
N ASP A 29 18.94 -4.83 6.47
CA ASP A 29 18.16 -5.58 7.45
C ASP A 29 17.27 -4.67 8.30
N MET A 30 16.00 -5.04 8.46
CA MET A 30 15.07 -4.34 9.35
C MET A 30 15.06 -4.99 10.73
N ARG A 31 15.27 -4.20 11.78
CA ARG A 31 15.23 -4.64 13.18
C ARG A 31 14.07 -3.98 13.92
N ILE A 32 13.30 -4.75 14.68
CA ILE A 32 12.27 -4.20 15.55
C ILE A 32 12.93 -3.65 16.81
N VAL A 33 12.83 -2.35 17.02
CA VAL A 33 13.44 -1.63 18.16
C VAL A 33 12.38 -1.16 19.17
N GLY A 34 11.10 -1.19 18.83
CA GLY A 34 10.01 -0.85 19.74
C GLY A 34 8.72 -1.60 19.45
N VAL A 35 7.99 -1.89 20.52
CA VAL A 35 6.69 -2.58 20.48
C VAL A 35 5.74 -1.92 21.47
N GLY A 36 4.52 -1.65 21.02
CA GLY A 36 3.43 -1.19 21.85
C GLY A 36 2.17 -1.99 21.57
N ILE A 37 1.58 -2.57 22.60
CA ILE A 37 0.33 -3.29 22.49
C ILE A 37 -0.65 -2.74 23.52
N SER A 38 -1.85 -2.41 23.07
CA SER A 38 -2.96 -1.97 23.91
C SER A 38 -4.23 -2.74 23.54
N PRO A 39 -5.05 -3.16 24.52
CA PRO A 39 -6.43 -3.51 24.23
C PRO A 39 -7.12 -2.38 23.45
N THR A 40 -8.02 -2.75 22.55
CA THR A 40 -8.82 -1.78 21.78
C THR A 40 -10.20 -1.62 22.41
N ALA A 41 -10.62 -0.37 22.52
CA ALA A 41 -12.02 0.01 22.61
C ALA A 41 -12.31 1.05 21.51
N GLY A 42 -13.55 1.20 21.09
CA GLY A 42 -13.90 2.18 20.06
C GLY A 42 -13.86 1.67 18.61
N ILE A 43 -13.52 0.39 18.39
CA ILE A 43 -13.35 -0.18 17.03
C ILE A 43 -13.98 -1.57 16.94
N ASN A 44 -14.87 -1.73 15.96
CA ASN A 44 -15.60 -2.96 15.73
C ASN A 44 -15.64 -3.31 14.24
N ARG A 45 -15.16 -4.51 13.88
CA ARG A 45 -15.11 -5.02 12.49
C ARG A 45 -14.43 -4.04 11.50
N GLY A 46 -13.38 -3.37 11.96
CA GLY A 46 -12.64 -2.39 11.14
C GLY A 46 -13.30 -1.02 11.02
N MET A 47 -14.39 -0.77 11.74
CA MET A 47 -15.08 0.52 11.79
C MET A 47 -14.88 1.17 13.16
N VAL A 48 -14.76 2.50 13.17
CA VAL A 48 -14.73 3.28 14.42
C VAL A 48 -16.17 3.43 14.93
N ASP A 49 -16.47 2.85 16.08
CA ASP A 49 -17.77 3.01 16.76
C ASP A 49 -17.76 4.17 17.77
N ASN A 50 -16.60 4.44 18.38
CA ASN A 50 -16.37 5.55 19.31
C ASN A 50 -14.97 6.12 19.08
N ILE A 51 -14.93 7.35 18.56
CA ILE A 51 -13.68 8.00 18.16
C ILE A 51 -12.76 8.30 19.36
N GLN A 52 -13.31 8.64 20.52
CA GLN A 52 -12.52 8.95 21.72
C GLN A 52 -11.80 7.69 22.22
N GLN A 53 -12.53 6.58 22.36
CA GLN A 53 -11.97 5.30 22.80
C GLN A 53 -10.95 4.74 21.79
N ALA A 54 -11.22 4.88 20.49
CA ALA A 54 -10.28 4.48 19.45
C ALA A 54 -8.98 5.32 19.53
N THR A 55 -9.11 6.63 19.72
CA THR A 55 -7.98 7.55 19.88
C THR A 55 -7.12 7.17 21.08
N GLU A 56 -7.73 6.95 22.24
CA GLU A 56 -7.02 6.52 23.45
C GLU A 56 -6.32 5.18 23.26
N SER A 57 -6.98 4.20 22.64
CA SER A 57 -6.40 2.87 22.37
C SER A 57 -5.16 2.95 21.46
N ILE A 58 -5.22 3.80 20.43
CA ILE A 58 -4.10 4.04 19.52
C ILE A 58 -2.97 4.78 20.24
N LEU A 59 -3.28 5.86 20.96
CA LEU A 59 -2.30 6.65 21.72
C LEU A 59 -1.54 5.77 22.70
N ASN A 60 -2.25 4.93 23.47
CA ASN A 60 -1.65 3.99 24.42
C ASN A 60 -0.69 2.99 23.76
N SER A 61 -1.00 2.55 22.54
CA SER A 61 -0.12 1.66 21.77
C SER A 61 1.12 2.40 21.27
N VAL A 62 0.94 3.60 20.70
CA VAL A 62 2.03 4.45 20.20
C VAL A 62 2.99 4.83 21.32
N GLU A 63 2.51 5.31 22.46
CA GLU A 63 3.36 5.69 23.59
C GLU A 63 4.21 4.53 24.12
N LYS A 64 3.65 3.31 24.17
CA LYS A 64 4.41 2.12 24.57
C LYS A 64 5.52 1.79 23.58
N ALA A 65 5.26 1.95 22.28
CA ALA A 65 6.24 1.73 21.23
C ALA A 65 7.35 2.80 21.24
N GLU A 66 7.00 4.07 21.49
CA GLU A 66 7.98 5.15 21.65
C GLU A 66 8.86 4.94 22.89
N ARG A 67 8.25 4.60 24.04
CA ARG A 67 8.99 4.31 25.28
C ARG A 67 9.94 3.13 25.14
N SER A 68 9.53 2.06 24.44
CA SER A 68 10.37 0.87 24.23
C SER A 68 11.50 1.11 23.22
N SER A 69 11.29 1.95 22.20
CA SER A 69 12.31 2.27 21.18
C SER A 69 13.19 3.47 21.54
N GLY A 70 12.82 4.28 22.53
CA GLY A 70 13.45 5.57 22.81
C GLY A 70 13.31 6.58 21.65
N THR A 71 12.43 6.30 20.69
CA THR A 71 12.25 7.10 19.47
C THR A 71 10.86 7.70 19.45
N ARG A 72 10.77 8.98 19.07
CA ARG A 72 9.48 9.64 18.83
C ARG A 72 8.95 9.28 17.43
N ILE A 73 7.72 8.79 17.36
CA ILE A 73 7.01 8.45 16.12
C ILE A 73 6.38 9.72 15.55
N VAL A 74 6.87 10.15 14.38
CA VAL A 74 6.35 11.34 13.66
C VAL A 74 5.47 10.99 12.47
N SER A 75 5.55 9.75 12.00
CA SER A 75 4.80 9.22 10.86
C SER A 75 4.67 7.71 11.02
N ALA A 76 3.55 7.15 10.60
CA ALA A 76 3.32 5.72 10.64
C ALA A 76 2.60 5.23 9.38
N GLN A 77 2.86 3.98 9.02
CA GLN A 77 1.99 3.20 8.15
C GLN A 77 0.89 2.58 9.00
N VAL A 78 -0.36 2.69 8.57
CA VAL A 78 -1.50 2.18 9.33
C VAL A 78 -2.18 1.09 8.51
N SER A 79 -2.47 -0.05 9.14
CA SER A 79 -3.24 -1.10 8.50
C SER A 79 -4.70 -0.66 8.35
N ILE A 80 -5.33 -1.05 7.24
CA ILE A 80 -6.77 -0.91 7.04
C ILE A 80 -7.37 -2.30 6.93
N SER A 81 -8.51 -2.50 7.57
CA SER A 81 -9.23 -3.77 7.59
C SER A 81 -10.73 -3.50 7.72
N GLY A 82 -11.56 -4.41 7.22
CA GLY A 82 -13.02 -4.31 7.34
C GLY A 82 -13.75 -4.58 6.04
N SER A 83 -15.08 -4.70 6.12
CA SER A 83 -15.95 -5.05 4.99
C SER A 83 -16.13 -3.94 3.95
N HIS A 84 -15.60 -2.75 4.22
CA HIS A 84 -15.65 -1.60 3.32
C HIS A 84 -14.51 -1.60 2.28
N ILE A 85 -13.54 -2.50 2.42
CA ILE A 85 -12.45 -2.69 1.45
C ILE A 85 -12.95 -3.52 0.29
N ASN A 86 -12.70 -3.06 -0.93
CA ASN A 86 -13.02 -3.78 -2.16
C ASN A 86 -11.80 -3.81 -3.08
N CYS A 87 -11.68 -4.90 -3.83
CA CYS A 87 -10.67 -5.06 -4.88
C CYS A 87 -11.36 -5.21 -6.23
N MET A 88 -10.81 -4.57 -7.27
CA MET A 88 -11.28 -4.70 -8.64
C MET A 88 -10.08 -4.98 -9.53
N THR A 89 -10.28 -5.82 -10.56
CA THR A 89 -9.30 -5.98 -11.64
C THR A 89 -9.77 -5.19 -12.84
N ASN A 90 -8.90 -4.35 -13.38
CA ASN A 90 -9.12 -3.68 -14.66
C ASN A 90 -8.09 -4.14 -15.70
N ARG A 91 -8.42 -3.94 -16.98
CA ARG A 91 -7.51 -4.10 -18.10
C ARG A 91 -7.68 -2.91 -19.04
N ALA A 92 -6.58 -2.42 -19.57
CA ALA A 92 -6.58 -1.48 -20.67
C ALA A 92 -5.77 -2.06 -21.83
N VAL A 93 -5.93 -1.46 -23.01
CA VAL A 93 -5.16 -1.82 -24.19
C VAL A 93 -4.72 -0.54 -24.88
N VAL A 94 -3.44 -0.44 -25.22
CA VAL A 94 -2.87 0.66 -25.99
C VAL A 94 -2.30 0.15 -27.30
N ALA A 95 -2.38 0.97 -28.35
CA ALA A 95 -1.71 0.68 -29.61
C ALA A 95 -0.22 1.08 -29.51
N ILE A 96 0.65 0.22 -30.03
CA ILE A 96 2.08 0.47 -30.16
C ILE A 96 2.34 1.11 -31.52
N PRO A 97 2.81 2.37 -31.58
CA PRO A 97 3.03 3.06 -32.85
C PRO A 97 4.25 2.48 -33.59
N GLY A 98 4.06 2.22 -34.89
CA GLY A 98 5.12 1.76 -35.79
C GLY A 98 5.22 0.22 -35.87
N ARG A 99 5.17 -0.32 -37.09
CA ARG A 99 5.12 -1.78 -37.35
C ARG A 99 6.31 -2.58 -36.81
N ASN A 100 7.48 -1.96 -36.66
CA ASN A 100 8.73 -2.61 -36.22
C ASN A 100 9.39 -1.86 -35.04
N ARG A 101 8.62 -1.07 -34.28
CA ARG A 101 9.16 -0.43 -33.08
C ARG A 101 8.96 -1.38 -31.90
N PRO A 102 10.01 -1.68 -31.12
CA PRO A 102 9.85 -2.44 -29.89
C PRO A 102 9.05 -1.63 -28.86
N ILE A 103 8.37 -2.32 -27.96
CA ILE A 103 7.63 -1.73 -26.85
C ILE A 103 8.61 -0.96 -25.96
N GLY A 104 8.32 0.32 -25.72
CA GLY A 104 9.11 1.21 -24.88
C GLY A 104 8.51 1.44 -23.49
N PRO A 105 9.29 1.99 -22.54
CA PRO A 105 8.79 2.38 -21.22
C PRO A 105 7.58 3.32 -21.27
N GLU A 106 7.49 4.18 -22.29
CA GLU A 106 6.38 5.09 -22.53
C GLU A 106 5.08 4.36 -22.90
N ASP A 107 5.17 3.21 -23.59
CA ASP A 107 4.00 2.40 -23.90
C ASP A 107 3.50 1.67 -22.65
N VAL A 108 4.43 1.21 -21.80
CA VAL A 108 4.14 0.63 -20.48
C VAL A 108 3.46 1.66 -19.57
N ALA A 109 4.00 2.88 -19.50
CA ALA A 109 3.39 3.96 -18.72
C ALA A 109 1.97 4.25 -19.21
N ARG A 110 1.77 4.36 -20.53
CA ARG A 110 0.45 4.61 -21.13
C ARG A 110 -0.57 3.51 -20.82
N VAL A 111 -0.19 2.24 -20.90
CA VAL A 111 -1.13 1.14 -20.60
C VAL A 111 -1.47 1.08 -19.11
N LEU A 112 -0.50 1.39 -18.23
CA LEU A 112 -0.74 1.48 -16.79
C LEU A 112 -1.69 2.64 -16.46
N GLU A 113 -1.45 3.84 -17.00
CA GLU A 113 -2.35 4.99 -16.84
C GLU A 113 -3.77 4.67 -17.32
N ALA A 114 -3.90 4.03 -18.49
CA ALA A 114 -5.19 3.62 -19.02
C ALA A 114 -5.86 2.54 -18.16
N ALA A 115 -5.08 1.62 -17.58
CA ALA A 115 -5.60 0.58 -16.68
C ALA A 115 -6.00 1.14 -15.31
N GLU A 116 -5.37 2.24 -14.87
CA GLU A 116 -5.71 2.99 -13.66
C GLU A 116 -6.93 3.90 -13.84
N ALA A 117 -7.26 4.28 -15.09
CA ALA A 117 -8.41 5.13 -15.43
C ALA A 117 -9.76 4.39 -15.30
N VAL A 118 -10.07 3.93 -14.10
CA VAL A 118 -11.35 3.33 -13.73
C VAL A 118 -12.27 4.37 -13.09
N SER A 119 -13.56 4.30 -13.41
CA SER A 119 -14.56 5.10 -12.72
C SER A 119 -14.75 4.58 -11.29
N ILE A 120 -14.17 5.30 -10.33
CA ILE A 120 -14.36 5.03 -8.91
C ILE A 120 -15.57 5.84 -8.42
N PRO A 121 -16.54 5.21 -7.74
CA PRO A 121 -17.63 5.92 -7.06
C PRO A 121 -17.11 7.06 -6.17
N SER A 122 -17.84 8.17 -6.09
CA SER A 122 -17.42 9.35 -5.33
C SER A 122 -17.26 9.13 -3.82
N ASP A 123 -17.85 8.05 -3.30
CA ASP A 123 -17.75 7.62 -1.90
C ASP A 123 -16.59 6.63 -1.65
N ARG A 124 -15.72 6.39 -2.65
CA ARG A 124 -14.59 5.47 -2.57
C ARG A 124 -13.28 6.15 -2.90
N GLN A 125 -12.21 5.63 -2.31
CA GLN A 125 -10.84 6.08 -2.56
C GLN A 125 -9.97 4.89 -2.97
N VAL A 126 -9.08 5.10 -3.95
CA VAL A 126 -8.06 4.11 -4.33
C VAL A 126 -6.97 4.08 -3.26
N LEU A 127 -6.75 2.90 -2.67
CA LEU A 127 -5.69 2.68 -1.68
C LEU A 127 -4.40 2.19 -2.32
N HIS A 128 -4.51 1.23 -3.24
CA HIS A 128 -3.37 0.64 -3.95
C HIS A 128 -3.74 0.26 -5.38
N VAL A 129 -2.76 0.41 -6.27
CA VAL A 129 -2.78 -0.15 -7.62
C VAL A 129 -1.62 -1.14 -7.72
N ILE A 130 -1.92 -2.36 -8.16
CA ILE A 130 -0.92 -3.44 -8.27
C ILE A 130 -0.95 -3.97 -9.71
N PRO A 131 0.06 -3.64 -10.54
CA PRO A 131 0.22 -4.23 -11.86
C PRO A 131 0.39 -5.75 -11.74
N ARG A 132 -0.38 -6.52 -12.51
CA ARG A 132 -0.35 -7.99 -12.45
C ARG A 132 0.48 -8.63 -13.55
N CYS A 133 0.28 -8.16 -14.79
CA CYS A 133 0.95 -8.67 -15.98
C CYS A 133 0.64 -7.76 -17.17
N PHE A 134 1.41 -7.92 -18.23
CA PHE A 134 1.15 -7.35 -19.55
C PHE A 134 0.76 -8.43 -20.55
N LEU A 135 0.02 -8.06 -21.59
CA LEU A 135 -0.41 -8.96 -22.65
C LEU A 135 0.02 -8.40 -24.00
N VAL A 136 1.08 -8.93 -24.59
CA VAL A 136 1.51 -8.53 -25.94
C VAL A 136 0.54 -9.15 -26.96
N ASP A 137 -0.08 -8.31 -27.78
CA ASP A 137 -1.12 -8.66 -28.76
C ASP A 137 -2.28 -9.51 -28.19
N GLY A 138 -2.52 -9.42 -26.88
CA GLY A 138 -3.58 -10.15 -26.19
C GLY A 138 -3.31 -11.64 -25.95
N GLN A 139 -2.12 -12.15 -26.27
CA GLN A 139 -1.80 -13.58 -26.20
C GLN A 139 -0.74 -13.90 -25.16
N GLU A 140 0.38 -13.18 -25.17
CA GLU A 140 1.55 -13.53 -24.36
C GLU A 140 1.57 -12.77 -23.04
N ARG A 141 1.52 -13.50 -21.92
CA ARG A 141 1.50 -12.93 -20.59
C ARG A 141 2.92 -12.75 -20.07
N VAL A 142 3.36 -11.50 -19.92
CA VAL A 142 4.73 -11.16 -19.51
C VAL A 142 4.74 -10.22 -18.30
N SER A 143 5.83 -10.24 -17.53
CA SER A 143 6.05 -9.31 -16.41
C SER A 143 6.62 -7.97 -16.86
N ASP A 144 7.47 -7.99 -17.88
CA ASP A 144 8.11 -6.81 -18.47
C ASP A 144 8.05 -6.95 -20.01
N PRO A 145 7.28 -6.11 -20.71
CA PRO A 145 7.15 -6.17 -22.16
C PRO A 145 8.19 -5.31 -22.88
N VAL A 146 9.04 -4.55 -22.16
CA VAL A 146 10.00 -3.63 -22.79
C VAL A 146 10.97 -4.41 -23.69
N GLY A 147 11.13 -3.95 -24.93
CA GLY A 147 11.96 -4.61 -25.95
C GLY A 147 11.26 -5.69 -26.76
N MET A 148 10.06 -6.14 -26.36
CA MET A 148 9.25 -7.05 -27.16
C MET A 148 8.61 -6.33 -28.35
N HIS A 149 8.19 -7.08 -29.37
CA HIS A 149 7.51 -6.54 -30.54
C HIS A 149 6.04 -6.94 -30.53
N GLY A 150 5.16 -5.97 -30.79
CA GLY A 150 3.72 -6.18 -30.84
C GLY A 150 3.02 -4.94 -31.37
N GLN A 151 1.76 -5.10 -31.76
CA GLN A 151 0.91 -4.00 -32.21
C GLN A 151 0.08 -3.42 -31.06
N ARG A 152 -0.17 -4.21 -30.02
CA ARG A 152 -1.00 -3.85 -28.87
C ARG A 152 -0.38 -4.37 -27.57
N LEU A 153 -0.56 -3.59 -26.51
CA LEU A 153 -0.16 -3.92 -25.14
C LEU A 153 -1.32 -3.70 -24.18
#